data_AF-A0A101II57-F1
#
_entry.id   AF-A0A101II57-F1
#
_cell.length_a   1.000
_cell.length_b   1.000
_cell.length_c   1.000
_cell.angle_alpha   90.00
_cell.angle_beta   90.00
_cell.angle_gamma   90.00
#
_symmetry.space_group_name_H-M   'P 1'
#
loop_
_entity.id
_entity.type
_entity.pdbx_description
1 polymer ?
#
loop_
_entity_poly.entity_id
_entity_poly.type
_entity_poly.pdbx_seq_one_letter_code
_entity_poly.pdbx_strand_id
1 'polypeptide(L)'
;MKGTLGILVVLALVCGLATANVPLIEPRQYEQFCEAQLVSGTGYIDVATSIVDKKIALEYYDMMTGDGTIEMDATHVYSQEPNKLVRPVPNYNAENCSEEPTVNATLNFFENTKLTYDSDKAPLQGGKFVNSKAFYGGIGANIQEMFSVNEMEKDQTVFFGSTKNSSITHTVGLNTLNSFNGTWGTDSRMHKIFYKDIQSHELFSGDFEVQKEIKFHEAPIPERNYICPCAGVDC
;
A
#
# COMPACT_ATOMS: atom_id res chain seq x y z
N MET A 1 -35.88 88.34 -11.45
CA MET A 1 -35.92 87.92 -10.03
C MET A 1 -36.08 86.41 -9.99
N LYS A 2 -35.12 85.73 -9.33
CA LYS A 2 -35.24 84.51 -8.51
C LYS A 2 -36.10 83.33 -9.04
N GLY A 3 -35.51 82.13 -9.10
CA GLY A 3 -36.29 80.90 -8.99
C GLY A 3 -35.63 79.66 -9.60
N THR A 4 -34.86 78.95 -8.79
CA THR A 4 -34.20 77.66 -9.05
C THR A 4 -35.13 76.44 -9.11
N LEU A 5 -34.62 75.40 -9.79
CA LEU A 5 -34.72 73.95 -9.54
C LEU A 5 -35.91 73.14 -10.08
N GLY A 6 -35.57 72.06 -10.81
CA GLY A 6 -36.47 70.93 -11.13
C GLY A 6 -35.79 69.89 -12.03
N ILE A 7 -34.93 69.05 -11.44
CA ILE A 7 -34.17 67.94 -12.08
C ILE A 7 -35.10 66.80 -12.51
N LEU A 8 -34.83 66.16 -13.65
CA LEU A 8 -35.09 64.72 -13.87
C LEU A 8 -34.22 64.19 -15.02
N VAL A 9 -32.93 63.99 -14.73
CA VAL A 9 -32.10 63.06 -15.50
C VAL A 9 -32.36 61.67 -14.92
N VAL A 10 -33.15 60.88 -15.63
CA VAL A 10 -33.31 59.44 -15.34
C VAL A 10 -32.00 58.77 -15.75
N LEU A 11 -31.04 58.76 -14.83
CA LEU A 11 -29.87 57.91 -14.93
C LEU A 11 -30.38 56.47 -14.73
N ALA A 12 -30.53 55.76 -15.84
CA ALA A 12 -30.81 54.33 -15.84
C ALA A 12 -29.63 53.62 -15.16
N LEU A 13 -29.75 53.45 -13.85
CA LEU A 13 -28.88 52.62 -13.03
C LEU A 13 -29.22 51.17 -13.34
N VAL A 14 -28.78 50.70 -14.51
CA VAL A 14 -28.72 49.27 -14.81
C VAL A 14 -27.65 48.73 -13.88
N CYS A 15 -28.06 48.31 -12.69
CA CYS A 15 -27.28 47.41 -11.85
C CYS A 15 -26.99 46.17 -12.70
N GLY A 16 -25.83 46.16 -13.36
CA GLY A 16 -25.18 44.94 -13.74
C GLY A 16 -24.96 44.17 -12.44
N LEU A 17 -25.84 43.21 -12.15
CA LEU A 17 -25.53 42.13 -11.24
C LEU A 17 -24.37 41.40 -11.91
N ALA A 18 -23.14 41.83 -11.60
CA ALA A 18 -21.99 41.01 -11.80
C ALA A 18 -22.24 39.76 -10.96
N THR A 19 -22.70 38.70 -11.61
CA THR A 19 -22.79 37.37 -11.01
C THR A 19 -21.36 37.03 -10.62
N ALA A 20 -21.04 37.17 -9.33
CA ALA A 20 -19.78 36.68 -8.81
C ALA A 20 -19.70 35.21 -9.22
N ASN A 21 -18.69 34.87 -10.02
CA ASN A 21 -18.44 33.47 -10.37
C ASN A 21 -18.36 32.69 -9.05
N VAL A 22 -19.09 31.58 -8.97
CA VAL A 22 -19.03 30.68 -7.81
C VAL A 22 -17.54 30.40 -7.54
N PRO A 23 -17.06 30.48 -6.28
CA PRO A 23 -15.66 30.23 -5.97
C PRO A 23 -15.23 28.92 -6.62
N LEU A 24 -14.12 28.95 -7.36
CA LEU A 24 -13.53 27.73 -7.88
C LEU A 24 -13.24 26.82 -6.69
N ILE A 25 -13.92 25.68 -6.63
CA ILE A 25 -13.65 24.67 -5.61
C ILE A 25 -12.22 24.21 -5.86
N GLU A 26 -11.35 24.38 -4.87
CA GLU A 26 -9.97 23.92 -4.97
C GLU A 26 -9.97 22.41 -5.29
N PRO A 27 -9.21 21.97 -6.30
CA PRO A 27 -9.15 20.56 -6.62
C PRO A 27 -8.59 19.81 -5.41
N ARG A 28 -9.33 18.81 -4.91
CA ARG A 28 -8.81 17.89 -3.91
C ARG A 28 -7.67 17.09 -4.55
N GLN A 29 -6.44 17.46 -4.25
CA GLN A 29 -5.26 16.74 -4.72
C GLN A 29 -4.95 15.63 -3.73
N TYR A 30 -5.20 14.39 -4.15
CA TYR A 30 -4.70 13.21 -3.46
C TYR A 30 -3.31 12.89 -4.00
N GLU A 31 -2.37 12.60 -3.10
CA GLU A 31 -1.04 12.15 -3.50
C GLU A 31 -1.12 10.68 -3.95
N GLN A 32 -0.50 10.39 -5.09
CA GLN A 32 -0.52 9.07 -5.72
C GLN A 32 0.85 8.79 -6.34
N PHE A 33 1.23 7.52 -6.36
CA PHE A 33 2.45 7.03 -6.99
C PHE A 33 2.11 5.71 -7.70
N CYS A 34 2.58 5.57 -8.93
CA CYS A 34 2.47 4.33 -9.69
C CYS A 34 3.76 4.12 -10.45
N GLU A 35 4.34 2.95 -10.29
CA GLU A 35 5.51 2.48 -11.02
C GLU A 35 5.20 1.06 -11.45
N ALA A 36 5.36 0.78 -12.74
CA ALA A 36 5.29 -0.55 -13.30
C ALA A 36 6.53 -0.75 -14.16
N GLN A 37 7.27 -1.82 -13.87
CA GLN A 37 8.54 -2.12 -14.51
C GLN A 37 8.57 -3.57 -14.94
N LEU A 38 8.99 -3.76 -16.19
CA LEU A 38 9.30 -5.06 -16.75
C LEU A 38 10.77 -5.02 -17.16
N VAL A 39 11.60 -5.80 -16.48
CA VAL A 39 13.05 -5.84 -16.66
C VAL A 39 13.44 -7.26 -17.03
N SER A 40 14.23 -7.42 -18.09
CA SER A 40 14.82 -8.71 -18.45
C SER A 40 16.21 -8.46 -19.02
N GLY A 41 17.20 -9.23 -18.55
CA GLY A 41 18.58 -9.12 -19.03
C GLY A 41 19.58 -9.70 -18.05
N THR A 42 20.87 -9.49 -18.35
CA THR A 42 21.98 -9.93 -17.51
C THR A 42 22.89 -8.75 -17.21
N GLY A 43 23.29 -8.62 -15.94
CA GLY A 43 24.25 -7.63 -15.48
C GLY A 43 23.96 -7.16 -14.06
N TYR A 44 24.46 -5.97 -13.74
CA TYR A 44 24.28 -5.37 -12.44
C TYR A 44 22.89 -4.76 -12.28
N ILE A 45 22.24 -5.04 -11.14
CA ILE A 45 21.00 -4.43 -10.71
C ILE A 45 21.16 -3.74 -9.35
N ASP A 46 20.55 -2.56 -9.23
CA ASP A 46 20.39 -1.80 -8.00
C ASP A 46 19.06 -1.04 -8.11
N VAL A 47 18.06 -1.51 -7.36
CA VAL A 47 16.71 -0.95 -7.35
C VAL A 47 16.35 -0.65 -5.92
N ALA A 48 15.86 0.56 -5.67
CA ALA A 48 15.37 0.96 -4.37
C ALA A 48 14.14 1.88 -4.51
N THR A 49 13.07 1.52 -3.80
CA THR A 49 11.82 2.29 -3.76
C THR A 49 11.49 2.61 -2.31
N SER A 50 11.16 3.88 -2.04
CA SER A 50 10.78 4.33 -0.71
C SER A 50 9.51 5.19 -0.77
N ILE A 51 8.54 4.85 0.06
CA ILE A 51 7.28 5.58 0.17
C ILE A 51 7.00 5.83 1.65
N VAL A 52 6.97 7.10 2.04
CA VAL A 52 6.63 7.50 3.40
C VAL A 52 5.48 8.47 3.35
N ASP A 53 4.32 8.05 3.85
CA ASP A 53 3.16 8.92 4.01
C ASP A 53 2.65 8.88 5.45
N LYS A 54 2.88 9.98 6.15
CA LYS A 54 2.45 10.18 7.54
C LYS A 54 0.94 10.33 7.68
N LYS A 55 0.20 10.73 6.64
CA LYS A 55 -1.26 10.90 6.70
C LYS A 55 -1.98 9.56 6.79
N ILE A 56 -1.43 8.52 6.17
CA ILE A 56 -1.97 7.15 6.21
C ILE A 56 -1.09 6.20 7.06
N ALA A 57 -0.14 6.75 7.80
CA ALA A 57 0.79 5.99 8.65
C ALA A 57 1.59 4.88 7.92
N LEU A 58 1.92 5.07 6.65
CA LEU A 58 2.69 4.13 5.84
C LEU A 58 4.17 4.51 5.82
N GLU A 59 5.02 3.55 6.14
CA GLU A 59 6.45 3.55 5.79
C GLU A 59 6.75 2.28 5.00
N TYR A 60 7.17 2.45 3.75
CA TYR A 60 7.54 1.37 2.84
C TYR A 60 8.95 1.61 2.29
N TYR A 61 9.76 0.57 2.31
CA TYR A 61 11.07 0.52 1.67
C TYR A 61 11.23 -0.83 1.02
N ASP A 62 11.72 -0.83 -0.21
CA ASP A 62 12.15 -2.02 -0.93
C ASP A 62 13.51 -1.73 -1.55
N MET A 63 14.41 -2.68 -1.45
CA MET A 63 15.71 -2.59 -2.09
C MET A 63 16.20 -3.96 -2.50
N MET A 64 16.87 -4.01 -3.65
CA MET A 64 17.59 -5.20 -4.09
C MET A 64 18.80 -4.80 -4.94
N THR A 65 19.88 -5.57 -4.79
CA THR A 65 21.09 -5.42 -5.59
C THR A 65 21.68 -6.80 -5.91
N GLY A 66 22.23 -6.94 -7.11
CA GLY A 66 22.80 -8.21 -7.58
C GLY A 66 23.56 -8.02 -8.88
N ASP A 67 24.26 -9.07 -9.32
CA ASP A 67 24.92 -9.13 -10.62
C ASP A 67 24.67 -10.52 -11.20
N GLY A 68 23.71 -10.61 -12.12
CA GLY A 68 23.15 -11.87 -12.57
C GLY A 68 22.17 -11.71 -13.73
N THR A 69 21.55 -12.82 -14.12
CA THR A 69 20.42 -12.81 -15.04
C THR A 69 19.14 -12.61 -14.24
N ILE A 70 18.30 -11.69 -14.69
CA ILE A 70 17.07 -11.33 -14.00
C ILE A 70 15.93 -11.20 -15.00
N GLU A 71 14.75 -11.72 -14.63
CA GLU A 71 13.48 -11.31 -15.21
C GLU A 71 12.57 -10.85 -14.08
N MET A 72 12.07 -9.63 -14.17
CA MET A 72 11.25 -9.02 -13.15
C MET A 72 10.07 -8.31 -13.77
N ASP A 73 8.88 -8.60 -13.26
CA ASP A 73 7.65 -7.82 -13.45
C ASP A 73 7.23 -7.30 -12.07
N ALA A 74 7.43 -6.00 -11.83
CA ALA A 74 7.12 -5.38 -10.55
C ALA A 74 6.22 -4.17 -10.73
N THR A 75 5.22 -4.06 -9.87
CA THR A 75 4.26 -2.95 -9.87
C THR A 75 4.11 -2.41 -8.45
N HIS A 76 4.44 -1.15 -8.24
CA HIS A 76 4.21 -0.39 -7.01
C HIS A 76 3.10 0.62 -7.24
N VAL A 77 2.05 0.58 -6.44
CA VAL A 77 0.97 1.56 -6.52
C VAL A 77 0.56 2.04 -5.13
N TYR A 78 0.49 3.35 -4.98
CA TYR A 78 0.11 4.03 -3.75
C TYR A 78 -0.91 5.13 -4.05
N SER A 79 -1.89 5.29 -3.16
CA SER A 79 -2.89 6.35 -3.21
C SER A 79 -3.40 6.68 -1.81
N GLN A 80 -3.47 7.98 -1.49
CA GLN A 80 -4.17 8.44 -0.29
C GLN A 80 -5.68 8.14 -0.32
N GLU A 81 -6.26 8.05 -1.52
CA GLU A 81 -7.66 7.65 -1.72
C GLU A 81 -7.73 6.18 -2.17
N PRO A 82 -8.18 5.25 -1.31
CA PRO A 82 -8.14 3.81 -1.60
C PRO A 82 -9.13 3.39 -2.68
N ASN A 83 -10.20 4.15 -2.89
CA ASN A 83 -11.19 3.90 -3.95
C ASN A 83 -10.59 4.00 -5.37
N LYS A 84 -9.40 4.59 -5.51
CA LYS A 84 -8.69 4.67 -6.79
C LYS A 84 -7.82 3.45 -7.06
N LEU A 85 -7.65 2.58 -6.07
CA LEU A 85 -6.75 1.44 -6.12
C LEU A 85 -7.52 0.19 -5.68
N VAL A 86 -8.20 -0.38 -6.67
CA VAL A 86 -8.91 -1.66 -6.53
C VAL A 86 -7.97 -2.75 -7.02
N ARG A 87 -7.63 -3.70 -6.15
CA ARG A 87 -6.70 -4.80 -6.46
C ARG A 87 -7.21 -6.12 -5.90
N PRO A 88 -6.97 -7.24 -6.60
CA PRO A 88 -7.22 -8.54 -6.03
C PRO A 88 -6.23 -8.77 -4.89
N VAL A 89 -6.74 -9.14 -3.72
CA VAL A 89 -5.93 -9.59 -2.60
C VAL A 89 -6.50 -10.90 -2.06
N PRO A 90 -5.66 -11.80 -1.51
CA PRO A 90 -6.12 -12.92 -0.71
C PRO A 90 -7.00 -12.38 0.42
N ASN A 91 -8.28 -12.74 0.41
CA ASN A 91 -9.18 -12.29 1.45
C ASN A 91 -10.36 -13.23 1.64
N TYR A 92 -10.74 -13.34 2.90
CA TYR A 92 -11.90 -14.07 3.35
C TYR A 92 -13.19 -13.34 2.95
N ASN A 93 -14.15 -14.03 2.33
CA ASN A 93 -15.41 -13.42 1.96
C ASN A 93 -16.24 -13.10 3.20
N ALA A 94 -16.47 -11.80 3.44
CA ALA A 94 -17.17 -11.29 4.61
C ALA A 94 -18.67 -11.63 4.63
N GLU A 95 -19.25 -12.03 3.51
CA GLU A 95 -20.70 -12.29 3.37
C GLU A 95 -21.07 -13.75 3.68
N ASN A 96 -20.22 -14.71 3.34
CA ASN A 96 -20.55 -16.15 3.40
C ASN A 96 -19.50 -17.00 4.15
N CYS A 97 -18.44 -16.39 4.66
CA CYS A 97 -17.36 -17.07 5.35
C CYS A 97 -16.68 -18.18 4.53
N SER A 98 -16.64 -18.04 3.21
CA SER A 98 -15.89 -18.94 2.34
C SER A 98 -14.51 -18.39 2.02
N GLU A 99 -13.55 -19.29 1.91
CA GLU A 99 -12.28 -19.04 1.25
C GLU A 99 -12.57 -18.63 -0.20
N GLU A 100 -12.40 -17.36 -0.53
CA GLU A 100 -12.32 -16.90 -1.91
C GLU A 100 -10.83 -16.72 -2.24
N PRO A 101 -10.34 -17.27 -3.36
CA PRO A 101 -8.91 -17.22 -3.67
C PRO A 101 -8.41 -15.78 -3.80
N THR A 102 -9.26 -14.84 -4.25
CA THR A 102 -8.97 -13.40 -4.26
C THR A 102 -10.27 -12.59 -4.18
N VAL A 103 -10.26 -11.46 -3.47
CA VAL A 103 -11.34 -10.45 -3.48
C VAL A 103 -10.77 -9.11 -3.91
N ASN A 104 -11.52 -8.36 -4.72
CA ASN A 104 -11.17 -6.99 -5.06
C ASN A 104 -11.29 -6.08 -3.84
N ALA A 105 -10.16 -5.62 -3.31
CA ALA A 105 -10.09 -4.70 -2.20
C ALA A 105 -9.70 -3.29 -2.64
N THR A 106 -10.26 -2.28 -1.97
CA THR A 106 -9.79 -0.89 -2.07
C THR A 106 -8.64 -0.69 -1.08
N LEU A 107 -7.46 -0.30 -1.55
CA LEU A 107 -6.23 -0.28 -0.75
C LEU A 107 -5.53 1.06 -0.86
N ASN A 108 -4.74 1.41 0.14
CA ASN A 108 -3.90 2.61 0.08
C ASN A 108 -2.55 2.33 -0.59
N PHE A 109 -2.04 1.10 -0.46
CA PHE A 109 -0.83 0.68 -1.12
C PHE A 109 -0.94 -0.80 -1.53
N PHE A 110 -0.39 -1.09 -2.69
CA PHE A 110 -0.31 -2.43 -3.26
C PHE A 110 0.98 -2.56 -4.05
N GLU A 111 1.62 -3.69 -3.87
CA GLU A 111 2.76 -4.13 -4.65
C GLU A 111 2.51 -5.54 -5.12
N ASN A 112 2.85 -5.82 -6.38
CA ASN A 112 3.09 -7.16 -6.86
C ASN A 112 4.48 -7.22 -7.47
N THR A 113 5.23 -8.27 -7.15
CA THR A 113 6.55 -8.54 -7.72
C THR A 113 6.62 -10.00 -8.11
N LYS A 114 6.84 -10.25 -9.40
CA LYS A 114 7.27 -11.54 -9.94
C LYS A 114 8.71 -11.40 -10.39
N LEU A 115 9.57 -12.29 -9.90
CA LEU A 115 11.02 -12.19 -10.08
C LEU A 115 11.61 -13.57 -10.30
N THR A 116 12.45 -13.71 -11.31
CA THR A 116 13.42 -14.80 -11.45
C THR A 116 14.82 -14.20 -11.43
N TYR A 117 15.71 -14.83 -10.69
CA TYR A 117 17.11 -14.45 -10.59
C TYR A 117 17.98 -15.70 -10.61
N ASP A 118 19.09 -15.60 -11.33
CA ASP A 118 20.10 -16.65 -11.43
C ASP A 118 21.51 -16.04 -11.58
N SER A 119 22.44 -16.44 -10.71
CA SER A 119 23.85 -16.03 -10.77
C SER A 119 24.78 -16.98 -10.03
N ASP A 120 25.84 -17.40 -10.73
CA ASP A 120 26.96 -18.17 -10.16
C ASP A 120 27.99 -17.29 -9.41
N LYS A 121 27.92 -15.96 -9.55
CA LYS A 121 29.01 -15.06 -9.15
C LYS A 121 28.72 -14.28 -7.89
N ALA A 122 27.54 -13.67 -7.82
CA ALA A 122 27.16 -12.77 -6.76
C ALA A 122 25.68 -12.99 -6.40
N PRO A 123 25.35 -13.10 -5.11
CA PRO A 123 23.98 -13.27 -4.70
C PRO A 123 23.18 -11.99 -4.95
N LEU A 124 21.92 -12.15 -5.31
CA LEU A 124 20.93 -11.10 -5.18
C LEU A 124 20.67 -10.89 -3.68
N GLN A 125 20.97 -9.69 -3.20
CA GLN A 125 20.73 -9.28 -1.82
C GLN A 125 19.69 -8.19 -1.79
N GLY A 126 18.74 -8.31 -0.89
CA GLY A 126 17.68 -7.34 -0.80
C GLY A 126 16.85 -7.51 0.45
N GLY A 127 15.87 -6.63 0.56
CA GLY A 127 14.93 -6.68 1.65
C GLY A 127 13.82 -5.66 1.47
N LYS A 128 12.74 -5.96 2.17
CA LYS A 128 11.52 -5.18 2.15
C LYS A 128 11.15 -4.81 3.56
N PHE A 129 10.58 -3.63 3.73
CA PHE A 129 10.03 -3.20 4.99
C PHE A 129 8.73 -2.47 4.74
N VAL A 130 7.64 -2.97 5.32
CA VAL A 130 6.35 -2.30 5.35
C VAL A 130 5.92 -2.10 6.80
N ASN A 131 5.58 -0.88 7.16
CA ASN A 131 5.30 -0.49 8.53
C ASN A 131 4.07 0.42 8.60
N SER A 132 3.06 -0.08 9.32
CA SER A 132 1.93 0.70 9.82
C SER A 132 2.32 1.39 11.13
N LYS A 133 2.88 2.59 11.01
CA LYS A 133 3.54 3.26 12.14
C LYS A 133 2.54 3.79 13.15
N ALA A 134 2.56 3.24 14.37
CA ALA A 134 1.68 3.66 15.47
C ALA A 134 1.77 5.17 15.78
N PHE A 135 2.96 5.75 15.70
CA PHE A 135 3.17 7.19 15.97
C PHE A 135 2.40 8.10 14.99
N TYR A 136 2.09 7.62 13.79
CA TYR A 136 1.29 8.34 12.78
C TYR A 136 -0.19 7.93 12.78
N GLY A 137 -0.64 7.12 13.76
CA GLY A 137 -2.01 6.62 13.84
C GLY A 137 -2.23 5.27 13.15
N GLY A 138 -1.16 4.57 12.77
CA GLY A 138 -1.22 3.18 12.28
C GLY A 138 -1.41 2.16 13.40
N ILE A 139 -1.40 0.87 13.06
CA ILE A 139 -1.68 -0.24 13.99
C ILE A 139 -0.46 -0.72 14.79
N GLY A 140 0.71 -0.13 14.55
CA GLY A 140 1.97 -0.53 15.19
C GLY A 140 2.52 -1.85 14.67
N ALA A 141 2.17 -2.23 13.44
CA ALA A 141 2.60 -3.47 12.81
C ALA A 141 3.63 -3.21 11.71
N ASN A 142 4.65 -4.05 11.66
CA ASN A 142 5.64 -4.06 10.59
C ASN A 142 5.94 -5.48 10.13
N ILE A 143 6.29 -5.59 8.86
CA ILE A 143 6.77 -6.80 8.21
C ILE A 143 8.06 -6.42 7.50
N GLN A 144 9.12 -7.16 7.79
CA GLN A 144 10.42 -7.06 7.18
C GLN A 144 10.76 -8.38 6.51
N GLU A 145 11.19 -8.31 5.26
CA GLU A 145 11.74 -9.43 4.49
C GLU A 145 13.22 -9.14 4.22
N MET A 146 14.06 -10.16 4.25
CA MET A 146 15.47 -10.06 3.87
C MET A 146 15.89 -11.32 3.12
N PHE A 147 16.71 -11.16 2.08
CA PHE A 147 17.22 -12.28 1.32
C PHE A 147 18.63 -12.03 0.77
N SER A 148 19.35 -13.13 0.57
CA SER A 148 20.67 -13.22 -0.05
C SER A 148 20.75 -14.56 -0.78
N VAL A 149 20.50 -14.56 -2.09
CA VAL A 149 20.22 -15.77 -2.86
C VAL A 149 20.98 -15.79 -4.19
N ASN A 150 21.44 -16.97 -4.60
CA ASN A 150 22.08 -17.16 -5.90
C ASN A 150 21.05 -17.46 -6.99
N GLU A 151 20.00 -18.18 -6.62
CA GLU A 151 18.86 -18.50 -7.47
C GLU A 151 17.58 -18.17 -6.71
N MET A 152 16.59 -17.56 -7.38
CA MET A 152 15.28 -17.28 -6.80
C MET A 152 14.21 -17.20 -7.88
N GLU A 153 13.08 -17.86 -7.62
CA GLU A 153 11.79 -17.58 -8.23
C GLU A 153 10.87 -17.06 -7.13
N LYS A 154 10.30 -15.88 -7.33
CA LYS A 154 9.49 -15.16 -6.34
C LYS A 154 8.21 -14.65 -6.99
N ASP A 155 7.08 -14.96 -6.38
CA ASP A 155 5.78 -14.31 -6.62
C ASP A 155 5.29 -13.75 -5.29
N GLN A 156 5.28 -12.43 -5.17
CA GLN A 156 4.95 -11.74 -3.94
C GLN A 156 3.92 -10.65 -4.16
N THR A 157 3.00 -10.55 -3.22
CA THR A 157 2.05 -9.44 -3.11
C THR A 157 2.13 -8.82 -1.72
N VAL A 158 2.30 -7.50 -1.67
CA VAL A 158 2.24 -6.71 -0.42
C VAL A 158 1.09 -5.74 -0.53
N PHE A 159 0.31 -5.60 0.54
CA PHE A 159 -0.84 -4.72 0.56
C PHE A 159 -0.99 -4.00 1.89
N PHE A 160 -1.56 -2.80 1.82
CA PHE A 160 -1.78 -1.95 2.98
C PHE A 160 -3.06 -1.12 2.83
N GLY A 161 -3.85 -1.11 3.88
CA GLY A 161 -5.05 -0.29 4.01
C GLY A 161 -5.05 0.41 5.37
N SER A 162 -5.20 1.74 5.40
CA SER A 162 -5.25 2.50 6.65
C SER A 162 -6.45 3.44 6.74
N THR A 163 -6.94 3.91 5.61
CA THR A 163 -8.02 4.91 5.59
C THR A 163 -9.40 4.26 5.64
N LYS A 164 -10.41 4.98 6.17
CA LYS A 164 -11.79 4.50 6.36
C LYS A 164 -12.50 4.01 5.08
N ASN A 165 -12.03 4.43 3.91
CA ASN A 165 -12.59 4.05 2.61
C ASN A 165 -11.95 2.76 2.05
N SER A 166 -10.95 2.21 2.72
CA SER A 166 -10.36 0.92 2.36
C SER A 166 -11.30 -0.20 2.80
N SER A 167 -11.46 -1.22 1.98
CA SER A 167 -12.23 -2.42 2.34
C SER A 167 -11.51 -3.28 3.39
N ILE A 168 -10.19 -3.11 3.55
CA ILE A 168 -9.37 -3.72 4.60
C ILE A 168 -8.66 -2.63 5.41
N THR A 169 -9.43 -1.82 6.13
CA THR A 169 -8.91 -0.76 6.98
C THR A 169 -7.97 -1.30 8.05
N HIS A 170 -6.91 -0.57 8.38
CA HIS A 170 -5.99 -0.91 9.46
C HIS A 170 -5.37 -2.31 9.27
N THR A 171 -4.91 -2.58 8.05
CA THR A 171 -4.31 -3.85 7.65
C THR A 171 -2.98 -3.64 6.95
N VAL A 172 -2.01 -4.49 7.27
CA VAL A 172 -0.78 -4.68 6.51
C VAL A 172 -0.62 -6.17 6.25
N GLY A 173 -0.27 -6.54 5.03
CA GLY A 173 -0.11 -7.94 4.65
C GLY A 173 0.96 -8.17 3.59
N LEU A 174 1.53 -9.37 3.65
CA LEU A 174 2.50 -9.91 2.71
C LEU A 174 2.09 -11.36 2.42
N ASN A 175 1.93 -11.69 1.14
CA ASN A 175 1.80 -13.07 0.67
C ASN A 175 2.93 -13.33 -0.32
N THR A 176 3.66 -14.43 -0.13
CA THR A 176 4.82 -14.76 -0.94
C THR A 176 4.87 -16.26 -1.22
N LEU A 177 5.25 -16.60 -2.45
CA LEU A 177 5.65 -17.91 -2.88
C LEU A 177 7.07 -17.79 -3.43
N ASN A 178 8.04 -18.37 -2.73
CA ASN A 178 9.45 -18.26 -3.06
C ASN A 178 10.05 -19.67 -3.21
N SER A 179 10.81 -19.89 -4.28
CA SER A 179 11.75 -20.99 -4.45
C SER A 179 13.14 -20.38 -4.55
N PHE A 180 14.08 -20.79 -3.71
CA PHE A 180 15.41 -20.16 -3.69
C PHE A 180 16.54 -21.08 -3.23
N ASN A 181 17.75 -20.77 -3.70
CA ASN A 181 19.02 -21.26 -3.17
C ASN A 181 19.77 -20.09 -2.50
N GLY A 182 19.91 -20.16 -1.18
CA GLY A 182 20.60 -19.15 -0.39
C GLY A 182 19.90 -18.93 0.94
N THR A 183 19.82 -17.68 1.39
CA THR A 183 19.17 -17.32 2.66
C THR A 183 17.97 -16.40 2.39
N TRP A 184 16.84 -16.71 3.01
CA TRP A 184 15.65 -15.87 3.00
C TRP A 184 15.01 -15.89 4.39
N GLY A 185 14.49 -14.75 4.83
CA GLY A 185 13.88 -14.64 6.15
C GLY A 185 12.89 -13.50 6.27
N THR A 186 12.06 -13.59 7.31
CA THR A 186 11.07 -12.57 7.64
C THR A 186 11.06 -12.28 9.14
N ASP A 187 10.94 -11.00 9.46
CA ASP A 187 10.68 -10.49 10.79
C ASP A 187 9.34 -9.75 10.76
N SER A 188 8.41 -10.14 11.61
CA SER A 188 7.09 -9.54 11.67
C SER A 188 6.74 -9.20 13.12
N ARG A 189 6.26 -7.98 13.34
CA ARG A 189 5.97 -7.49 14.70
C ARG A 189 4.74 -6.60 14.71
N MET A 190 3.88 -6.78 15.71
CA MET A 190 2.81 -5.84 16.05
C MET A 190 2.89 -5.49 17.53
N HIS A 191 3.15 -4.21 17.82
CA HIS A 191 3.30 -3.72 19.18
C HIS A 191 2.27 -2.65 19.52
N LYS A 192 1.55 -2.88 20.63
CA LYS A 192 0.62 -1.93 21.25
C LYS A 192 0.98 -1.74 22.71
N ILE A 193 1.39 -0.53 23.04
CA ILE A 193 1.82 -0.14 24.39
C ILE A 193 0.75 -0.53 25.41
N PHE A 194 1.10 -1.35 26.40
CA PHE A 194 0.23 -1.88 27.46
C PHE A 194 -0.87 -2.87 27.07
N TYR A 195 -0.97 -3.27 25.79
CA TYR A 195 -2.05 -4.17 25.34
C TYR A 195 -1.54 -5.48 24.74
N LYS A 196 -0.57 -5.42 23.82
CA LYS A 196 -0.23 -6.57 22.97
C LYS A 196 1.17 -6.43 22.38
N ASP A 197 1.91 -7.53 22.35
CA ASP A 197 3.15 -7.64 21.58
C ASP A 197 3.12 -8.99 20.86
N ILE A 198 3.16 -8.96 19.54
CA ILE A 198 3.27 -10.14 18.68
C ILE A 198 4.58 -10.00 17.92
N GLN A 199 5.40 -11.05 17.93
CA GLN A 199 6.63 -11.12 17.15
C GLN A 199 6.76 -12.52 16.54
N SER A 200 7.13 -12.60 15.27
CA SER A 200 7.54 -13.83 14.61
C SER A 200 8.80 -13.55 13.80
N HIS A 201 9.77 -14.46 13.91
CA HIS A 201 11.04 -14.43 13.21
C HIS A 201 11.26 -15.80 12.57
N GLU A 202 11.56 -15.81 11.28
CA GLU A 202 11.87 -17.01 10.52
C GLU A 202 13.04 -16.75 9.58
N LEU A 203 13.93 -17.73 9.48
CA LEU A 203 15.10 -17.70 8.62
C LEU A 203 15.34 -19.10 8.05
N PHE A 204 15.44 -19.17 6.73
CA PHE A 204 15.68 -20.39 5.98
C PHE A 204 16.97 -20.23 5.18
N SER A 205 17.82 -21.26 5.18
CA SER A 205 19.12 -21.21 4.51
C SER A 205 19.47 -22.54 3.85
N GLY A 206 19.57 -22.55 2.53
CA GLY A 206 19.75 -23.74 1.70
C GLY A 206 18.85 -23.66 0.46
N ASP A 207 18.43 -24.82 -0.03
CA ASP A 207 17.45 -24.97 -1.10
C ASP A 207 16.06 -25.15 -0.50
N PHE A 208 15.20 -24.14 -0.62
CA PHE A 208 13.86 -24.16 -0.02
C PHE A 208 12.81 -23.63 -0.97
N GLU A 209 11.61 -24.20 -0.85
CA GLU A 209 10.37 -23.65 -1.37
C GLU A 209 9.50 -23.24 -0.18
N VAL A 210 9.07 -21.98 -0.15
CA VAL A 210 8.34 -21.37 0.96
C VAL A 210 7.10 -20.67 0.40
N GLN A 211 5.93 -21.12 0.87
CA GLN A 211 4.68 -20.39 0.73
C GLN A 211 4.32 -19.78 2.08
N LYS A 212 4.16 -18.46 2.14
CA LYS A 212 3.90 -17.76 3.40
C LYS A 212 2.94 -16.59 3.23
N GLU A 213 1.99 -16.50 4.15
CA GLU A 213 1.16 -15.32 4.37
C GLU A 213 1.41 -14.73 5.76
N ILE A 214 1.59 -13.42 5.82
CA ILE A 214 1.66 -12.64 7.05
C ILE A 214 0.64 -11.52 6.93
N LYS A 215 -0.28 -11.43 7.89
CA LYS A 215 -1.31 -10.39 7.91
C LYS A 215 -1.52 -9.87 9.33
N PHE A 216 -1.32 -8.58 9.52
CA PHE A 216 -1.74 -7.88 10.73
C PHE A 216 -2.95 -7.02 10.41
N HIS A 217 -3.99 -7.17 11.22
CA HIS A 217 -5.21 -6.40 11.11
C HIS A 217 -5.69 -5.95 12.49
N GLU A 218 -6.25 -4.75 12.53
CA GLU A 218 -7.02 -4.27 13.66
C GLU A 218 -8.37 -3.77 13.16
N ALA A 219 -9.46 -4.37 13.62
CA ALA A 219 -10.79 -3.84 13.35
C ALA A 219 -11.03 -2.59 14.22
N PRO A 220 -11.32 -1.42 13.64
CA PRO A 220 -11.62 -0.21 14.42
C PRO A 220 -13.08 -0.15 14.94
N ILE A 221 -13.84 -1.25 14.85
CA ILE A 221 -15.31 -1.27 15.02
C ILE A 221 -15.68 -2.30 16.10
N PRO A 222 -16.65 -2.02 17.00
CA PRO A 222 -17.22 -3.05 17.85
C PRO A 222 -17.82 -4.16 16.98
N GLU A 223 -17.50 -5.42 17.31
CA GLU A 223 -18.08 -6.64 16.72
C GLU A 223 -19.62 -6.58 16.81
N ARG A 224 -20.27 -5.94 15.84
CA ARG A 224 -21.72 -6.03 15.67
C ARG A 224 -22.01 -6.72 14.36
N ASN A 225 -22.44 -7.98 14.47
CA ASN A 225 -23.08 -8.77 13.43
C ASN A 225 -22.26 -9.02 12.15
N TYR A 226 -20.96 -9.27 12.27
CA TYR A 226 -20.27 -9.97 11.18
C TYR A 226 -20.49 -11.47 11.36
N ILE A 227 -21.05 -12.11 10.33
CA ILE A 227 -21.26 -13.57 10.28
C ILE A 227 -19.92 -14.30 10.44
N CYS A 228 -18.82 -13.65 10.06
CA CYS A 228 -17.47 -14.18 10.14
C CYS A 228 -16.58 -13.35 11.08
N PRO A 229 -16.06 -13.93 12.17
CA PRO A 229 -15.09 -13.28 13.06
C PRO A 229 -13.79 -12.89 12.35
N CYS A 230 -13.48 -13.58 11.24
CA CYS A 230 -12.31 -13.40 10.39
C CYS A 230 -12.65 -12.66 9.08
N ALA A 231 -13.81 -12.03 8.97
CA ALA A 231 -14.13 -11.19 7.80
C ALA A 231 -13.06 -10.08 7.64
N GLY A 232 -12.19 -10.21 6.62
CA GLY A 232 -11.10 -9.27 6.37
C GLY A 232 -9.71 -9.71 6.88
N VAL A 233 -9.58 -10.83 7.59
CA VAL A 233 -8.32 -11.45 8.02
C VAL A 233 -8.39 -12.93 7.72
N ASP A 234 -7.46 -13.48 6.96
CA ASP A 234 -7.48 -14.93 6.76
C ASP A 234 -7.20 -15.61 8.11
N CYS A 235 -8.12 -16.48 8.53
CA CYS A 235 -7.97 -17.44 9.61
C CYS A 235 -8.36 -18.79 9.00
#